data_AF-A0A954K4Z6-F1
#
_entry.id   AF-A0A954K4Z6-F1
#
_cell.length_a   1.000
_cell.length_b   1.000
_cell.length_c   1.000
_cell.angle_alpha   90.00
_cell.angle_beta   90.00
_cell.angle_gamma   90.00
#
_symmetry.space_group_name_H-M   'P 1'
#
loop_
_entity.id
_entity.type
_entity.pdbx_description
1 polymer ?
#
loop_
_entity_poly.entity_id
_entity_poly.type
_entity_poly.pdbx_seq_one_letter_code
_entity_poly.pdbx_strand_id
1 'polypeptide(L)'
;AVCVWIGSLFIVRQFRRLLIDFSGLLLGGLVLGGAGIFWMWQNGAWPAFYETFTEWNPEYVAARKAGWERLRFAQFLYRFYPWFLLHLIAVPLALVSLKDYWKGRKNTETGTTNEPGKRDSVLLALMYLGWLFQSFAFQHLFDYVHPPAHLLAITVIGGYLGSRLQSCSLSWGWKSGMAFFLILVVLSFPALKPQRALLWKTCLMNSSNARLKSELAMLVQVDWEDLEAVNQYLKSQNLKDEELHCYNSTLVYLYPELSVKPATRFVFFDSVLIFCPNHREEIYAAINESPQKFIVTDLIDSGFGREAALAKSMNPEQLTPPDYPVSLKGAYPWSQPVVFRSGRYLVHRVERPLGKFMGSGKVPTEARVQEFFHRQQKQKAEKQAG
;
A
#
# COMPACT_ATOMS: atom_id res chain seq x y z
N ALA A 1 -15.19 12.28 9.09
CA ALA A 1 -16.02 13.51 9.07
C ALA A 1 -17.50 13.20 9.24
N VAL A 2 -18.14 12.44 8.34
CA VAL A 2 -19.60 12.18 8.36
C VAL A 2 -20.10 11.62 9.70
N CYS A 3 -19.47 10.59 10.27
CA CYS A 3 -19.88 10.02 11.56
C CYS A 3 -19.87 11.05 12.71
N VAL A 4 -18.86 11.92 12.74
CA VAL A 4 -18.73 12.99 13.74
C VAL A 4 -19.81 14.05 13.51
N TRP A 5 -20.05 14.44 12.26
CA TRP A 5 -21.07 15.43 11.92
C TRP A 5 -22.49 14.93 12.24
N ILE A 6 -22.85 13.72 11.81
CA ILE A 6 -24.13 13.08 12.15
C ILE A 6 -24.28 12.97 13.67
N GLY A 7 -23.24 12.53 14.39
CA GLY A 7 -23.27 12.51 15.84
C GLY A 7 -23.47 13.89 16.47
N SER A 8 -22.85 14.92 15.89
CA SER A 8 -22.99 16.31 16.32
C SER A 8 -24.41 16.84 16.17
N LEU A 9 -25.15 16.42 15.13
CA LEU A 9 -26.59 16.73 14.99
C LEU A 9 -27.39 16.26 16.20
N PHE A 10 -27.07 15.06 16.70
CA PHE A 10 -27.73 14.53 17.87
C PHE A 10 -27.26 15.21 19.16
N ILE A 11 -26.02 15.71 19.24
CA ILE A 11 -25.44 16.31 20.45
C ILE A 11 -25.86 17.79 20.62
N VAL A 12 -25.74 18.59 19.56
CA VAL A 12 -25.92 20.04 19.59
C VAL A 12 -27.35 20.33 19.11
N ARG A 13 -28.29 20.55 20.03
CA ARG A 13 -29.72 20.86 19.73
C ARG A 13 -29.95 22.22 19.01
N GLN A 14 -28.92 22.79 18.37
CA GLN A 14 -28.97 24.07 17.67
C GLN A 14 -28.65 23.89 16.19
N PHE A 15 -29.67 23.50 15.42
CA PHE A 15 -29.54 23.20 13.99
C PHE A 15 -28.92 24.36 13.19
N ARG A 16 -29.23 25.62 13.53
CA ARG A 16 -28.63 26.80 12.87
C ARG A 16 -27.11 26.85 13.02
N ARG A 17 -26.57 26.57 14.21
CA ARG A 17 -25.11 26.57 14.44
C ARG A 17 -24.46 25.40 13.71
N LEU A 18 -25.08 24.23 13.75
CA LEU A 18 -24.61 23.06 13.00
C LEU A 18 -24.60 23.27 11.49
N LEU A 19 -25.57 24.00 10.95
CA LEU A 19 -25.57 24.40 9.55
C LEU A 19 -24.43 25.37 9.25
N ILE A 20 -24.18 26.36 10.11
CA ILE A 20 -23.05 27.28 9.93
C ILE A 20 -21.73 26.51 9.96
N ASP A 21 -21.55 25.59 10.92
CA ASP A 21 -20.34 24.75 11.03
C ASP A 21 -20.18 23.86 9.79
N PHE A 22 -21.27 23.23 9.33
CA PHE A 22 -21.27 22.41 8.12
C PHE A 22 -20.94 23.24 6.88
N SER A 23 -21.58 24.39 6.71
CA SER A 23 -21.35 25.31 5.60
C SER A 23 -19.91 25.84 5.62
N GLY A 24 -19.35 26.14 6.79
CA GLY A 24 -17.95 26.53 6.94
C GLY A 24 -17.00 25.40 6.54
N LEU A 25 -17.27 24.17 6.98
CA LEU A 25 -16.48 23.00 6.62
C LEU A 25 -16.58 22.67 5.12
N LEU A 26 -17.78 22.76 4.55
CA LEU A 26 -18.01 22.54 3.12
C LEU A 26 -17.33 23.63 2.29
N LEU A 27 -17.49 24.91 2.66
CA LEU A 27 -16.87 26.02 1.97
C LEU A 27 -15.34 25.92 2.03
N GLY A 28 -14.77 25.62 3.19
CA GLY A 28 -13.33 25.39 3.34
C GLY A 28 -12.85 24.23 2.46
N GLY A 29 -13.60 23.13 2.43
CA GLY A 29 -13.31 21.99 1.56
C GLY A 29 -13.39 22.34 0.07
N LEU A 30 -14.39 23.14 -0.35
CA LEU A 30 -14.55 23.60 -1.73
C LEU A 30 -13.45 24.59 -2.15
N VAL A 31 -13.07 25.51 -1.27
CA VAL A 31 -11.98 26.48 -1.53
C VAL A 31 -10.65 25.74 -1.69
N LEU A 32 -10.30 24.87 -0.73
CA LEU A 32 -9.06 24.09 -0.81
C LEU A 32 -9.08 23.09 -1.97
N GLY A 33 -10.22 22.46 -2.23
CA GLY A 33 -10.42 21.58 -3.38
C GLY A 33 -10.24 22.32 -4.69
N GLY A 34 -10.89 23.49 -4.84
CA GLY A 34 -10.75 24.36 -6.02
C GLY A 34 -9.32 24.85 -6.23
N ALA A 35 -8.64 25.26 -5.16
CA ALA A 35 -7.22 25.63 -5.22
C ALA A 35 -6.33 24.46 -5.67
N GLY A 36 -6.59 23.25 -5.16
CA GLY A 36 -5.89 22.03 -5.59
C GLY A 36 -6.14 21.68 -7.05
N ILE A 37 -7.39 21.78 -7.52
CA ILE A 37 -7.76 21.56 -8.93
C ILE A 37 -7.06 22.57 -9.83
N PHE A 38 -7.10 23.85 -9.47
CA PHE A 38 -6.43 24.91 -10.21
C PHE A 38 -4.92 24.68 -10.30
N TRP A 39 -4.28 24.29 -9.19
CA TRP A 39 -2.86 23.95 -9.17
C TRP A 39 -2.53 22.73 -10.06
N MET A 40 -3.35 21.68 -10.04
CA MET A 40 -3.17 20.52 -10.93
C MET A 40 -3.38 20.90 -12.40
N TRP A 41 -4.30 21.80 -12.68
CA TRP A 41 -4.54 22.30 -14.03
C TRP A 41 -3.35 23.10 -14.54
N GLN A 42 -2.77 23.98 -13.73
CA GLN A 42 -1.57 24.74 -14.08
C GLN A 42 -0.36 23.85 -14.40
N ASN A 43 -0.19 22.73 -13.70
CA ASN A 43 0.91 21.79 -13.92
C ASN A 43 0.58 20.68 -14.93
N GLY A 44 -0.56 20.75 -15.62
CA GLY A 44 -0.97 19.76 -16.61
C GLY A 44 -1.37 18.39 -16.04
N ALA A 45 -1.43 18.24 -14.71
CA ALA A 45 -1.77 16.98 -14.05
C ALA A 45 -3.28 16.71 -13.98
N TRP A 46 -4.11 17.74 -14.14
CA TRP A 46 -5.58 17.62 -13.99
C TRP A 46 -6.23 16.57 -14.92
N PRO A 47 -5.93 16.50 -16.23
CA PRO A 47 -6.54 15.49 -17.09
C PRO A 47 -6.26 14.06 -16.64
N ALA A 48 -4.99 13.76 -16.31
CA ALA A 48 -4.58 12.43 -15.82
C ALA A 48 -5.20 12.10 -14.46
N PHE A 49 -5.29 13.09 -13.55
CA PHE A 49 -5.96 12.92 -12.27
C PHE A 49 -7.46 12.62 -12.44
N TYR A 50 -8.14 13.39 -13.30
CA TYR A 50 -9.56 13.22 -13.56
C TYR A 50 -9.84 11.84 -14.18
N GLU A 51 -9.12 11.47 -15.24
CA GLU A 51 -9.19 10.15 -15.87
C GLU A 51 -8.98 9.03 -14.84
N THR A 52 -7.92 9.13 -14.03
CA THR A 52 -7.63 8.15 -12.98
C THR A 52 -8.80 8.04 -11.99
N PHE A 53 -9.39 9.17 -11.60
CA PHE A 53 -10.49 9.20 -10.65
C PHE A 53 -11.80 8.64 -11.21
N THR A 54 -12.10 8.88 -12.47
CA THR A 54 -13.38 8.48 -13.10
C THR A 54 -13.34 7.12 -13.79
N GLU A 55 -12.19 6.72 -14.33
CA GLU A 55 -12.08 5.53 -15.20
C GLU A 55 -11.27 4.39 -14.55
N TRP A 56 -10.23 4.70 -13.78
CA TRP A 56 -9.33 3.69 -13.19
C TRP A 56 -9.72 3.34 -11.75
N ASN A 57 -9.99 4.35 -10.92
CA ASN A 57 -10.30 4.19 -9.50
C ASN A 57 -11.55 3.33 -9.22
N PRO A 58 -12.64 3.39 -10.02
CA PRO A 58 -13.80 2.52 -9.76
C PRO A 58 -13.43 1.03 -9.80
N GLU A 59 -12.59 0.63 -10.75
CA GLU A 59 -12.13 -0.75 -10.90
C GLU A 59 -11.17 -1.14 -9.76
N TYR A 60 -10.24 -0.25 -9.43
CA TYR A 60 -9.35 -0.40 -8.28
C TYR A 60 -10.13 -0.59 -6.96
N VAL A 61 -11.15 0.25 -6.73
CA VAL A 61 -12.03 0.14 -5.55
C VAL A 61 -12.86 -1.14 -5.59
N ALA A 62 -13.31 -1.61 -6.76
CA ALA A 62 -13.98 -2.90 -6.89
C ALA A 62 -13.04 -4.06 -6.50
N ALA A 63 -11.75 -3.95 -6.84
CA ALA A 63 -10.71 -4.93 -6.47
C ALA A 63 -10.25 -4.86 -5.00
N ARG A 64 -10.83 -3.98 -4.16
CA ARG A 64 -10.44 -3.80 -2.73
C ARG A 64 -10.41 -5.07 -1.90
N LYS A 65 -11.28 -6.03 -2.21
CA LYS A 65 -11.37 -7.31 -1.51
C LYS A 65 -10.45 -8.41 -2.06
N ALA A 66 -9.83 -8.20 -3.23
CA ALA A 66 -8.96 -9.20 -3.86
C ALA A 66 -7.72 -9.52 -2.99
N GLY A 67 -7.34 -8.62 -2.06
CA GLY A 67 -6.24 -8.82 -1.13
C GLY A 67 -6.63 -9.39 0.25
N TRP A 68 -7.90 -9.69 0.51
CA TRP A 68 -8.39 -10.16 1.81
C TRP A 68 -8.22 -11.67 2.00
N GLU A 69 -7.00 -12.16 1.76
CA GLU A 69 -6.63 -13.54 2.05
C GLU A 69 -6.29 -13.71 3.53
N ARG A 70 -6.62 -14.86 4.13
CA ARG A 70 -6.35 -15.14 5.56
C ARG A 70 -4.88 -14.95 5.92
N LEU A 71 -3.98 -15.38 5.04
CA LEU A 71 -2.54 -15.24 5.23
C LEU A 71 -2.11 -13.76 5.23
N ARG A 72 -2.63 -12.94 4.30
CA ARG A 72 -2.36 -11.50 4.25
C ARG A 72 -2.89 -10.79 5.49
N PHE A 73 -4.06 -11.19 5.99
CA PHE A 73 -4.59 -10.66 7.23
C PHE A 73 -3.73 -11.05 8.44
N ALA A 74 -3.23 -12.29 8.51
CA ALA A 74 -2.30 -12.70 9.56
C ALA A 74 -0.97 -11.93 9.50
N GLN A 75 -0.42 -11.72 8.30
CA GLN A 75 0.77 -10.88 8.09
C GLN A 75 0.52 -9.42 8.49
N PHE A 76 -0.66 -8.89 8.21
CA PHE A 76 -1.09 -7.58 8.68
C PHE A 76 -1.08 -7.52 10.22
N LEU A 77 -1.70 -8.47 10.91
CA LEU A 77 -1.69 -8.50 12.38
C LEU A 77 -0.27 -8.63 12.96
N TYR A 78 0.60 -9.42 12.32
CA TYR A 78 1.99 -9.55 12.72
C TYR A 78 2.75 -8.22 12.60
N ARG A 79 2.60 -7.50 11.47
CA ARG A 79 3.25 -6.21 11.24
C ARG A 79 2.78 -5.12 12.20
N PHE A 80 1.49 -5.14 12.56
CA PHE A 80 0.90 -4.19 13.51
C PHE A 80 0.93 -4.68 14.96
N TYR A 81 1.59 -5.78 15.27
CA TYR A 81 1.77 -6.19 16.65
C TYR A 81 2.72 -5.22 17.37
N PRO A 82 2.43 -4.80 18.62
CA PRO A 82 1.24 -5.09 19.44
C PRO A 82 0.11 -4.06 19.26
N TRP A 83 0.30 -3.05 18.41
CA TRP A 83 -0.61 -1.92 18.22
C TRP A 83 -2.06 -2.32 17.94
N PHE A 84 -2.30 -3.37 17.15
CA PHE A 84 -3.68 -3.79 16.87
C PHE A 84 -4.46 -4.19 18.14
N LEU A 85 -3.77 -4.61 19.22
CA LEU A 85 -4.39 -4.96 20.50
C LEU A 85 -5.08 -3.76 21.15
N LEU A 86 -4.67 -2.53 20.82
CA LEU A 86 -5.34 -1.32 21.29
C LEU A 86 -6.81 -1.29 20.89
N HIS A 87 -7.16 -1.86 19.74
CA HIS A 87 -8.55 -1.92 19.28
C HIS A 87 -9.43 -2.79 20.18
N LEU A 88 -8.87 -3.83 20.84
CA LEU A 88 -9.60 -4.68 21.79
C LEU A 88 -10.10 -3.90 23.01
N ILE A 89 -9.43 -2.79 23.34
CA ILE A 89 -9.79 -1.93 24.48
C ILE A 89 -10.56 -0.69 23.98
N ALA A 90 -10.05 -0.03 22.94
CA ALA A 90 -10.61 1.22 22.43
C ALA A 90 -12.02 1.03 21.84
N VAL A 91 -12.33 -0.11 21.19
CA VAL A 91 -13.68 -0.35 20.66
C VAL A 91 -14.71 -0.45 21.79
N PRO A 92 -14.56 -1.32 22.82
CA PRO A 92 -15.47 -1.33 23.95
C PRO A 92 -15.60 0.02 24.66
N LEU A 93 -14.49 0.73 24.90
CA LEU A 93 -14.53 2.04 25.55
C LEU A 93 -15.31 3.06 24.74
N ALA A 94 -15.05 3.16 23.42
CA ALA A 94 -15.79 4.04 22.54
C ALA A 94 -17.30 3.74 22.55
N LEU A 95 -17.67 2.46 22.48
CA LEU A 95 -19.07 2.03 22.54
C LEU A 95 -19.73 2.33 23.90
N VAL A 96 -19.00 2.19 25.00
CA VAL A 96 -19.48 2.55 26.34
C VAL A 96 -19.67 4.06 26.47
N SER A 97 -18.70 4.88 26.05
CA SER A 97 -18.83 6.35 26.09
C SER A 97 -20.05 6.84 25.30
N LEU A 98 -20.28 6.24 24.14
CA LEU A 98 -21.46 6.45 23.32
C LEU A 98 -22.76 6.06 24.07
N LYS A 99 -22.82 4.83 24.58
CA LYS A 99 -23.97 4.30 25.31
C LYS A 99 -24.31 5.14 26.54
N ASP A 100 -23.31 5.51 27.33
CA ASP A 100 -23.48 6.27 28.56
C ASP A 100 -23.97 7.68 28.28
N TYR A 101 -23.46 8.33 27.22
CA TYR A 101 -23.97 9.61 26.77
C TYR A 101 -25.45 9.55 26.38
N TRP A 102 -25.85 8.56 25.57
CA TRP A 102 -27.24 8.43 25.12
C TRP A 102 -28.21 7.98 26.23
N LYS A 103 -27.75 7.12 27.16
CA LYS A 103 -28.55 6.74 28.34
C LYS A 103 -28.71 7.91 29.31
N GLY A 104 -27.61 8.59 29.63
CA GLY A 104 -27.63 9.77 30.50
C GLY A 104 -28.56 10.86 29.95
N ARG A 105 -28.55 11.05 28.63
CA ARG A 105 -29.45 11.98 27.93
C ARG A 105 -30.93 11.64 28.09
N LYS A 106 -31.33 10.36 28.04
CA LYS A 106 -32.73 9.96 28.26
C LYS A 106 -33.19 10.25 29.69
N ASN A 107 -32.28 10.20 30.66
CA ASN A 107 -32.58 10.44 32.06
C ASN A 107 -32.47 11.91 32.48
N THR A 108 -31.84 12.78 31.68
CA THR A 108 -31.57 14.21 31.99
C THR A 108 -32.47 15.18 31.22
N GLU A 109 -33.70 14.77 30.85
CA GLU A 109 -34.75 15.75 30.49
C GLU A 109 -35.06 16.74 31.64
N THR A 110 -34.59 16.46 32.86
CA THR A 110 -34.56 17.37 34.00
C THR A 110 -33.19 18.06 34.16
N GLY A 111 -32.97 19.12 33.37
CA GLY A 111 -32.25 20.34 33.79
C GLY A 111 -30.77 20.31 34.18
N THR A 112 -30.02 19.21 34.08
CA THR A 112 -28.61 19.19 34.47
C THR A 112 -27.67 19.53 33.30
N THR A 113 -26.80 20.52 33.53
CA THR A 113 -25.74 20.94 32.62
C THR A 113 -24.81 19.76 32.30
N ASN A 114 -24.70 19.39 31.01
CA ASN A 114 -23.74 18.39 30.55
C ASN A 114 -22.35 18.73 31.09
N GLU A 115 -21.73 17.80 31.81
CA GLU A 115 -20.36 17.96 32.31
C GLU A 115 -19.40 18.29 31.15
N PRO A 116 -18.52 19.29 31.31
CA PRO A 116 -17.49 19.60 30.32
C PRO A 116 -16.62 18.35 30.06
N GLY A 117 -16.36 18.05 28.78
CA GLY A 117 -15.55 16.90 28.34
C GLY A 117 -16.33 15.64 27.92
N LYS A 118 -17.58 15.44 28.36
CA LYS A 118 -18.42 14.29 27.92
C LYS A 118 -18.72 14.34 26.42
N ARG A 119 -18.98 15.54 25.89
CA ARG A 119 -19.22 15.76 24.45
C ARG A 119 -17.99 15.43 23.62
N ASP A 120 -16.82 15.89 24.05
CA ASP A 120 -15.56 15.70 23.32
C ASP A 120 -15.19 14.22 23.26
N SER A 121 -15.43 13.49 24.35
CA SER A 121 -15.22 12.04 24.41
C SER A 121 -16.11 11.26 23.43
N VAL A 122 -17.36 11.70 23.27
CA VAL A 122 -18.32 11.12 22.31
C VAL A 122 -17.92 11.43 20.87
N LEU A 123 -17.52 12.66 20.59
CA LEU A 123 -17.04 13.04 19.25
C LEU A 123 -15.77 12.28 18.88
N LEU A 124 -14.84 12.10 19.83
CA LEU A 124 -13.63 11.31 19.65
C LEU A 124 -13.96 9.83 19.39
N ALA A 125 -14.89 9.25 20.16
CA ALA A 125 -15.37 7.88 19.96
C ALA A 125 -15.97 7.69 18.55
N LEU A 126 -16.79 8.64 18.08
CA LEU A 126 -17.36 8.62 16.73
C LEU A 126 -16.31 8.78 15.64
N MET A 127 -15.31 9.64 15.85
CA MET A 127 -14.19 9.80 14.93
C MET A 127 -13.39 8.51 14.82
N TYR A 128 -13.04 7.90 15.94
CA TYR A 128 -12.34 6.62 16.01
C TYR A 128 -13.10 5.49 15.32
N LEU A 129 -14.36 5.25 15.70
CA LEU A 129 -15.16 4.16 15.14
C LEU A 129 -15.44 4.38 13.64
N GLY A 130 -15.70 5.62 13.24
CA GLY A 130 -15.90 5.98 11.83
C GLY A 130 -14.63 5.74 10.99
N TRP A 131 -13.46 6.13 11.51
CA TRP A 131 -12.18 5.88 10.84
C TRP A 131 -11.86 4.39 10.77
N LEU A 132 -12.02 3.67 11.88
CA LEU A 132 -11.81 2.23 11.95
C LEU A 132 -12.69 1.50 10.93
N PHE A 133 -13.98 1.82 10.89
CA PHE A 133 -14.90 1.27 9.91
C PHE A 133 -14.45 1.58 8.49
N GLN A 134 -14.10 2.84 8.18
CA GLN A 134 -13.68 3.21 6.83
C GLN A 134 -12.41 2.47 6.39
N SER A 135 -11.43 2.32 7.30
CA SER A 135 -10.16 1.64 7.02
C SER A 135 -10.37 0.15 6.72
N PHE A 136 -11.29 -0.52 7.41
CA PHE A 136 -11.56 -1.95 7.19
C PHE A 136 -12.64 -2.23 6.14
N ALA A 137 -13.59 -1.32 5.90
CA ALA A 137 -14.70 -1.57 4.97
C ALA A 137 -14.41 -1.15 3.53
N PHE A 138 -13.64 -0.07 3.34
CA PHE A 138 -13.50 0.59 2.04
C PHE A 138 -12.07 0.58 1.49
N GLN A 139 -11.06 0.23 2.27
CA GLN A 139 -9.66 0.31 1.87
C GLN A 139 -9.01 -1.08 1.71
N HIS A 140 -7.88 -1.10 1.01
CA HIS A 140 -6.99 -2.26 0.98
C HIS A 140 -6.25 -2.41 2.32
N LEU A 141 -5.80 -3.63 2.62
CA LEU A 141 -4.98 -3.97 3.81
C LEU A 141 -3.53 -3.45 3.72
N PHE A 142 -3.36 -2.21 3.26
CA PHE A 142 -2.05 -1.56 3.18
C PHE A 142 -1.69 -0.89 4.49
N ASP A 143 -0.41 -0.97 4.84
CA ASP A 143 0.06 -0.54 6.16
C ASP A 143 -0.15 0.96 6.39
N TYR A 144 -0.13 1.82 5.37
CA TYR A 144 -0.33 3.26 5.60
C TYR A 144 -1.78 3.65 5.93
N VAL A 145 -2.76 2.76 5.70
CA VAL A 145 -4.19 3.04 5.92
C VAL A 145 -4.56 3.00 7.41
N HIS A 146 -3.93 2.11 8.17
CA HIS A 146 -4.33 1.78 9.53
C HIS A 146 -3.69 2.61 10.68
N PRO A 147 -2.50 3.25 10.55
CA PRO A 147 -1.89 4.05 11.61
C PRO A 147 -2.81 5.11 12.22
N PRO A 148 -3.64 5.86 11.45
CA PRO A 148 -4.54 6.83 12.06
C PRO A 148 -5.57 6.17 13.00
N ALA A 149 -6.04 4.96 12.70
CA ALA A 149 -6.93 4.22 13.59
C ALA A 149 -6.24 3.85 14.92
N HIS A 150 -4.95 3.50 14.88
CA HIS A 150 -4.16 3.21 16.07
C HIS A 150 -3.94 4.47 16.91
N LEU A 151 -3.59 5.59 16.27
CA LEU A 151 -3.45 6.88 16.97
C LEU A 151 -4.76 7.30 17.64
N LEU A 152 -5.88 7.14 16.95
CA LEU A 152 -7.21 7.41 17.51
C LEU A 152 -7.53 6.44 18.68
N ALA A 153 -7.18 5.16 18.58
CA ALA A 153 -7.34 4.22 19.69
C ALA A 153 -6.54 4.65 20.93
N ILE A 154 -5.29 5.11 20.76
CA ILE A 154 -4.46 5.66 21.84
C ILE A 154 -5.17 6.85 22.48
N THR A 155 -5.70 7.78 21.69
CA THR A 155 -6.40 8.96 22.24
C THR A 155 -7.68 8.61 22.99
N VAL A 156 -8.47 7.64 22.51
CA VAL A 156 -9.68 7.17 23.21
C VAL A 156 -9.31 6.54 24.56
N ILE A 157 -8.31 5.66 24.57
CA ILE A 157 -7.84 5.01 25.80
C ILE A 157 -7.25 6.05 26.76
N GLY A 158 -6.42 6.96 26.25
CA GLY A 158 -5.80 8.03 27.02
C GLY A 158 -6.84 8.97 27.65
N GLY A 159 -7.86 9.36 26.90
CA GLY A 159 -8.97 10.17 27.40
C GLY A 159 -9.73 9.48 28.53
N TYR A 160 -10.01 8.18 28.38
CA TYR A 160 -10.65 7.38 29.43
C TYR A 160 -9.78 7.28 30.69
N LEU A 161 -8.49 6.96 30.52
CA LEU A 161 -7.55 6.85 31.64
C LEU A 161 -7.34 8.18 32.36
N GLY A 162 -7.25 9.29 31.62
CA GLY A 162 -7.11 10.63 32.18
C GLY A 162 -8.32 11.03 33.03
N SER A 163 -9.53 10.80 32.52
CA SER A 163 -10.75 11.01 33.31
C SER A 163 -10.79 10.14 34.56
N ARG A 164 -10.41 8.86 34.43
CA ARG A 164 -10.34 7.95 35.58
C ARG A 164 -9.34 8.42 36.62
N LEU A 165 -8.12 8.79 36.23
CA LEU A 165 -7.08 9.28 37.14
C LEU A 165 -7.50 10.52 37.92
N GLN A 166 -8.28 11.42 37.29
CA GLN A 166 -8.81 12.61 37.96
C GLN A 166 -9.92 12.28 38.96
N SER A 167 -10.78 11.30 38.65
CA SER A 167 -11.93 10.96 39.51
C SER A 167 -11.62 9.88 40.56
N CYS A 168 -10.69 8.97 40.29
CA CYS A 168 -10.37 7.80 41.12
C CYS A 168 -8.90 7.36 40.92
N SER A 169 -8.32 6.66 41.91
CA SER A 169 -7.04 5.99 41.68
C SER A 169 -7.19 4.87 40.64
N LEU A 170 -6.24 4.78 39.71
CA LEU A 170 -6.23 3.74 38.69
C LEU A 170 -6.02 2.36 39.35
N SER A 171 -6.87 1.38 39.01
CA SER A 171 -6.76 0.03 39.60
C SER A 171 -5.45 -0.65 39.22
N TRP A 172 -5.01 -1.60 40.04
CA TRP A 172 -3.80 -2.39 39.78
C TRP A 172 -3.85 -3.05 38.40
N GLY A 173 -5.01 -3.58 37.99
CA GLY A 173 -5.19 -4.22 36.68
C GLY A 173 -4.86 -3.30 35.50
N TRP A 174 -5.29 -2.03 35.56
CA TRP A 174 -4.95 -1.04 34.53
C TRP A 174 -3.46 -0.69 34.52
N LYS A 175 -2.86 -0.49 35.70
CA LYS A 175 -1.42 -0.23 35.83
C LYS A 175 -0.59 -1.38 35.27
N SER A 176 -0.92 -2.63 35.65
CA SER A 176 -0.26 -3.83 35.13
C SER A 176 -0.48 -4.02 33.64
N GLY A 177 -1.69 -3.77 33.13
CA GLY A 177 -1.99 -3.86 31.70
C GLY A 177 -1.21 -2.83 30.88
N MET A 178 -1.09 -1.60 31.36
CA MET A 178 -0.26 -0.56 30.73
C MET A 178 1.22 -0.94 30.76
N ALA A 179 1.74 -1.38 31.90
CA ALA A 179 3.12 -1.81 32.03
C ALA A 179 3.43 -2.99 31.09
N PHE A 180 2.52 -3.98 31.02
CA PHE A 180 2.64 -5.10 30.10
C PHE A 180 2.62 -4.65 28.64
N PHE A 181 1.69 -3.78 28.24
CA PHE A 181 1.65 -3.25 26.87
C PHE A 181 2.92 -2.46 26.53
N LEU A 182 3.44 -1.64 27.45
CA LEU A 182 4.70 -0.92 27.27
C LEU A 182 5.87 -1.88 27.08
N ILE A 183 5.93 -2.96 27.86
CA ILE A 183 6.94 -4.02 27.69
C ILE A 183 6.81 -4.64 26.29
N LEU A 184 5.59 -4.96 25.84
CA LEU A 184 5.37 -5.48 24.48
C LEU A 184 5.85 -4.49 23.41
N VAL A 185 5.55 -3.20 23.55
CA VAL A 185 6.04 -2.15 22.63
C VAL A 185 7.56 -2.12 22.63
N VAL A 186 8.21 -2.12 23.80
CA VAL A 186 9.68 -2.09 23.89
C VAL A 186 10.32 -3.31 23.23
N LEU A 187 9.76 -4.51 23.47
CA LEU A 187 10.30 -5.76 22.93
C LEU A 187 10.05 -5.94 21.43
N SER A 188 8.95 -5.38 20.91
CA SER A 188 8.56 -5.53 19.50
C SER A 188 9.05 -4.39 18.60
N PHE A 189 9.23 -3.17 19.14
CA PHE A 189 9.45 -1.99 18.32
C PHE A 189 10.86 -1.97 17.74
N PRO A 190 11.02 -2.07 16.40
CA PRO A 190 12.34 -2.26 15.79
C PRO A 190 13.32 -1.11 16.04
N ALA A 191 12.82 0.12 16.25
CA ALA A 191 13.68 1.27 16.50
C ALA A 191 14.37 1.24 17.88
N LEU A 192 13.87 0.44 18.83
CA LEU A 192 14.51 0.26 20.14
C LEU A 192 15.58 -0.82 20.15
N LYS A 193 15.76 -1.55 19.05
CA LYS A 193 16.86 -2.52 18.93
C LYS A 193 18.19 -1.78 18.86
N PRO A 194 19.17 -2.05 19.75
CA PRO A 194 20.43 -1.31 19.80
C PRO A 194 21.15 -1.26 18.45
N GLN A 195 21.17 -2.37 17.71
CA GLN A 195 21.82 -2.44 16.40
C GLN A 195 21.21 -1.45 15.40
N ARG A 196 19.89 -1.22 15.45
CA ARG A 196 19.19 -0.27 14.58
C ARG A 196 19.29 1.15 15.09
N ALA A 197 19.29 1.36 16.40
CA ALA A 197 19.50 2.68 17.01
C ALA A 197 20.83 3.29 16.57
N LEU A 198 21.89 2.47 16.44
CA LEU A 198 23.21 2.91 15.96
C LEU A 198 23.18 3.43 14.51
N LEU A 199 22.27 2.92 13.66
CA LEU A 199 22.16 3.32 12.26
C LEU A 199 21.60 4.74 12.10
N TRP A 200 20.86 5.28 13.09
CA TRP A 200 20.28 6.62 13.01
C TRP A 200 21.33 7.70 12.83
N LYS A 201 22.48 7.57 13.50
CA LYS A 201 23.59 8.50 13.32
C LYS A 201 24.08 8.49 11.87
N THR A 202 24.24 7.30 11.29
CA THR A 202 24.62 7.13 9.89
C THR A 202 23.57 7.72 8.95
N CYS A 203 22.27 7.55 9.21
CA CYS A 203 21.20 8.15 8.42
C CYS A 203 21.25 9.68 8.39
N LEU A 204 21.67 10.30 9.50
CA LEU A 204 21.74 11.76 9.62
C LEU A 204 23.04 12.33 9.04
N MET A 205 24.14 11.59 9.13
CA MET A 205 25.48 12.08 8.79
C MET A 205 25.96 11.65 7.40
N ASN A 206 25.41 10.59 6.83
CA ASN A 206 25.87 10.00 5.57
C ASN A 206 24.76 10.02 4.52
N SER A 207 25.18 10.02 3.25
CA SER A 207 24.25 9.80 2.14
C SER A 207 23.68 8.38 2.18
N SER A 208 22.45 8.22 1.67
CA SER A 208 21.81 6.92 1.53
C SER A 208 22.64 5.99 0.64
N ASN A 209 22.76 4.73 1.01
CA ASN A 209 23.41 3.68 0.20
C ASN A 209 22.68 2.34 0.37
N ALA A 210 22.95 1.40 -0.53
CA ALA A 210 22.30 0.10 -0.58
C ALA A 210 22.37 -0.67 0.75
N ARG A 211 23.57 -0.77 1.34
CA ARG A 211 23.78 -1.48 2.60
C ARG A 211 22.96 -0.89 3.74
N LEU A 212 22.97 0.44 3.88
CA LEU A 212 22.18 1.12 4.91
C LEU A 212 20.68 0.89 4.71
N LYS A 213 20.19 0.94 3.45
CA LYS A 213 18.79 0.62 3.13
C LYS A 213 18.44 -0.84 3.49
N SER A 214 19.34 -1.80 3.23
CA SER A 214 19.19 -3.21 3.62
C SER A 214 19.14 -3.40 5.14
N GLU A 215 20.05 -2.79 5.89
CA GLU A 215 20.08 -2.91 7.36
C GLU A 215 18.86 -2.23 8.03
N LEU A 216 18.31 -1.18 7.40
CA LEU A 216 17.08 -0.51 7.85
C LEU A 216 15.79 -1.19 7.40
N ALA A 217 15.82 -2.08 6.41
CA ALA A 217 14.61 -2.77 5.97
C ALA A 217 14.00 -3.58 7.13
N MET A 218 12.69 -3.49 7.32
CA MET A 218 11.96 -4.33 8.29
C MET A 218 11.29 -5.53 7.62
N LEU A 219 10.96 -5.36 6.34
CA LEU A 219 10.43 -6.37 5.46
C LEU A 219 11.32 -6.35 4.22
N VAL A 220 11.92 -7.49 3.88
CA VAL A 220 12.79 -7.60 2.70
C VAL A 220 11.89 -7.71 1.47
N GLN A 221 11.34 -6.57 1.07
CA GLN A 221 10.60 -6.44 -0.18
C GLN A 221 11.57 -6.19 -1.34
N VAL A 222 12.61 -5.38 -1.11
CA VAL A 222 13.70 -5.08 -2.05
C VAL A 222 15.01 -5.57 -1.45
N ASP A 223 15.83 -6.25 -2.25
CA ASP A 223 17.22 -6.55 -1.93
C ASP A 223 18.09 -5.41 -2.49
N TRP A 224 18.50 -4.48 -1.62
CA TRP A 224 19.12 -3.25 -2.10
C TRP A 224 20.54 -3.45 -2.64
N GLU A 225 21.27 -4.45 -2.18
CA GLU A 225 22.63 -4.72 -2.65
C GLU A 225 22.61 -5.29 -4.06
N ASP A 226 21.74 -6.28 -4.30
CA ASP A 226 21.53 -6.82 -5.65
C ASP A 226 20.93 -5.78 -6.60
N LEU A 227 20.00 -4.94 -6.12
CA LEU A 227 19.41 -3.88 -6.93
C LEU A 227 20.44 -2.79 -7.28
N GLU A 228 21.40 -2.50 -6.40
CA GLU A 228 22.48 -1.56 -6.69
C GLU A 228 23.44 -2.12 -7.76
N ALA A 229 23.70 -3.42 -7.79
CA ALA A 229 24.44 -4.03 -8.89
C ALA A 229 23.70 -3.88 -10.23
N VAL A 230 22.36 -4.03 -10.23
CA VAL A 230 21.52 -3.74 -11.40
C VAL A 230 21.58 -2.27 -11.80
N ASN A 231 21.51 -1.35 -10.84
CA ASN A 231 21.64 0.09 -11.05
C ASN A 231 22.97 0.43 -11.73
N GLN A 232 24.09 -0.12 -11.24
CA GLN A 232 25.42 0.08 -11.80
C GLN A 232 25.53 -0.46 -13.24
N TYR A 233 24.99 -1.66 -13.49
CA TYR A 233 24.92 -2.20 -14.84
C TYR A 233 24.14 -1.24 -15.77
N LEU A 234 22.94 -0.80 -15.38
CA LEU A 234 22.11 0.08 -16.20
C LEU A 234 22.75 1.46 -16.43
N LYS A 235 23.44 2.03 -15.42
CA LYS A 235 24.23 3.26 -15.58
C LYS A 235 25.28 3.11 -16.68
N SER A 236 25.98 1.96 -16.73
CA SER A 236 26.97 1.71 -17.77
C SER A 236 26.40 1.66 -19.19
N GLN A 237 25.08 1.47 -19.34
CA GLN A 237 24.41 1.42 -20.64
C GLN A 237 24.02 2.81 -21.18
N ASN A 238 24.24 3.90 -20.44
CA ASN A 238 23.89 5.27 -20.82
C ASN A 238 22.42 5.42 -21.26
N LEU A 239 21.50 4.95 -20.41
CA LEU A 239 20.06 4.99 -20.69
C LEU A 239 19.55 6.41 -20.89
N LYS A 240 18.62 6.56 -21.83
CA LYS A 240 17.82 7.77 -21.98
C LYS A 240 16.45 7.62 -21.34
N ASP A 241 15.74 8.74 -21.25
CA ASP A 241 14.31 8.75 -20.91
C ASP A 241 13.55 7.70 -21.73
N GLU A 242 12.63 7.01 -21.08
CA GLU A 242 11.73 6.00 -21.66
C GLU A 242 12.39 4.70 -22.13
N GLU A 243 13.71 4.54 -21.98
CA GLU A 243 14.41 3.32 -22.41
C GLU A 243 14.40 2.18 -21.36
N LEU A 244 13.90 2.46 -20.15
CA LEU A 244 13.82 1.51 -19.04
C LEU A 244 12.37 1.20 -18.68
N HIS A 245 12.06 -0.10 -18.60
CA HIS A 245 10.80 -0.58 -18.06
C HIS A 245 11.01 -1.44 -16.81
N CYS A 246 10.55 -0.94 -15.67
CA CYS A 246 10.45 -1.71 -14.43
C CYS A 246 9.15 -2.53 -14.45
N TYR A 247 9.26 -3.85 -14.60
CA TYR A 247 8.10 -4.73 -14.71
C TYR A 247 7.33 -4.84 -13.38
N ASN A 248 8.06 -5.02 -12.28
CA ASN A 248 7.50 -5.15 -10.94
C ASN A 248 7.46 -3.80 -10.22
N SER A 249 6.37 -3.52 -9.50
CA SER A 249 6.15 -2.27 -8.76
C SER A 249 7.22 -1.96 -7.72
N THR A 250 7.95 -2.96 -7.24
CA THR A 250 9.05 -2.80 -6.27
C THR A 250 10.32 -2.24 -6.89
N LEU A 251 10.43 -2.21 -8.22
CA LEU A 251 11.60 -1.76 -8.96
C LEU A 251 11.53 -0.27 -9.37
N VAL A 252 10.44 0.42 -9.04
CA VAL A 252 10.23 1.84 -9.39
C VAL A 252 11.31 2.77 -8.83
N TYR A 253 12.07 2.33 -7.83
CA TYR A 253 13.22 3.06 -7.29
C TYR A 253 14.35 3.26 -8.31
N LEU A 254 14.43 2.45 -9.37
CA LEU A 254 15.47 2.60 -10.39
C LEU A 254 15.32 3.89 -11.19
N TYR A 255 14.10 4.39 -11.42
CA TYR A 255 13.87 5.61 -12.19
C TYR A 255 14.56 6.85 -11.59
N PRO A 256 14.33 7.21 -10.30
CA PRO A 256 15.03 8.34 -9.70
C PRO A 256 16.54 8.09 -9.53
N GLU A 257 16.98 6.87 -9.20
CA GLU A 257 18.40 6.53 -9.01
C GLU A 257 19.23 6.62 -10.31
N LEU A 258 18.58 6.39 -11.45
CA LEU A 258 19.14 6.54 -12.80
C LEU A 258 18.84 7.90 -13.43
N SER A 259 17.98 8.71 -12.81
CA SER A 259 17.50 10.00 -13.35
C SER A 259 16.90 9.87 -14.76
N VAL A 260 16.10 8.82 -14.99
CA VAL A 260 15.40 8.57 -16.26
C VAL A 260 13.89 8.52 -16.08
N LYS A 261 13.14 8.95 -17.10
CA LYS A 261 11.70 8.76 -17.15
C LYS A 261 11.31 7.30 -17.45
N PRO A 262 10.20 6.79 -16.89
CA PRO A 262 9.66 5.47 -17.21
C PRO A 262 9.30 5.30 -18.69
N ALA A 263 9.43 4.08 -19.22
CA ALA A 263 9.06 3.75 -20.60
C ALA A 263 7.59 4.03 -20.97
N THR A 264 6.69 4.04 -19.99
CA THR A 264 5.27 4.35 -20.19
C THR A 264 4.72 5.09 -18.98
N ARG A 265 3.51 5.66 -19.12
CA ARG A 265 2.79 6.28 -17.99
C ARG A 265 2.41 5.27 -16.88
N PHE A 266 2.47 3.97 -17.15
CA PHE A 266 2.09 2.90 -16.23
C PHE A 266 3.26 2.46 -15.34
N VAL A 267 3.67 3.34 -14.42
CA VAL A 267 4.86 3.13 -13.56
C VAL A 267 4.74 1.90 -12.66
N PHE A 268 3.53 1.61 -12.16
CA PHE A 268 3.22 0.43 -11.34
C PHE A 268 2.61 -0.70 -12.19
N PHE A 269 3.32 -1.06 -13.26
CA PHE A 269 2.81 -1.91 -14.35
C PHE A 269 2.09 -3.19 -13.87
N ASP A 270 2.78 -4.05 -13.11
CA ASP A 270 2.22 -5.31 -12.62
C ASP A 270 0.99 -5.12 -11.71
N SER A 271 1.01 -4.10 -10.86
CA SER A 271 -0.12 -3.74 -9.97
C SER A 271 -1.33 -3.31 -10.78
N VAL A 272 -1.13 -2.45 -11.78
CA VAL A 272 -2.23 -1.96 -12.64
C VAL A 272 -2.82 -3.11 -13.47
N LEU A 273 -2.01 -4.05 -13.96
CA LEU A 273 -2.52 -5.26 -14.66
C LEU A 273 -3.41 -6.16 -13.77
N ILE A 274 -3.16 -6.16 -12.45
CA ILE A 274 -3.92 -6.94 -11.48
C ILE A 274 -5.20 -6.21 -11.08
N PHE A 275 -5.13 -4.92 -10.77
CA PHE A 275 -6.26 -4.16 -10.23
C PHE A 275 -7.18 -3.57 -11.30
N CYS A 276 -6.68 -3.37 -12.52
CA CYS A 276 -7.40 -2.73 -13.62
C CYS A 276 -7.47 -3.62 -14.88
N PRO A 277 -8.08 -4.82 -14.82
CA PRO A 277 -8.10 -5.76 -15.94
C PRO A 277 -8.75 -5.24 -17.23
N ASN A 278 -9.70 -4.30 -17.16
CA ASN A 278 -10.35 -3.76 -18.36
C ASN A 278 -9.42 -2.87 -19.20
N HIS A 279 -8.34 -2.36 -18.61
CA HIS A 279 -7.38 -1.47 -19.27
C HIS A 279 -6.15 -2.19 -19.83
N ARG A 280 -6.15 -3.52 -19.84
CA ARG A 280 -4.99 -4.34 -20.24
C ARG A 280 -4.54 -4.09 -21.68
N GLU A 281 -5.48 -3.98 -22.61
CA GLU A 281 -5.14 -3.74 -24.03
C GLU A 281 -4.44 -2.39 -24.21
N GLU A 282 -4.90 -1.36 -23.50
CA GLU A 282 -4.26 -0.04 -23.51
C GLU A 282 -2.83 -0.11 -22.94
N ILE A 283 -2.67 -0.83 -21.82
CA ILE A 283 -1.37 -1.04 -21.18
C ILE A 283 -0.42 -1.81 -22.12
N TYR A 284 -0.90 -2.85 -22.80
CA TYR A 284 -0.11 -3.64 -23.73
C TYR A 284 0.28 -2.86 -24.97
N ALA A 285 -0.63 -2.04 -25.52
CA ALA A 285 -0.33 -1.13 -26.61
C ALA A 285 0.79 -0.17 -26.24
N ALA A 286 0.70 0.49 -25.07
CA ALA A 286 1.73 1.42 -24.60
C ALA A 286 3.11 0.75 -24.45
N ILE A 287 3.17 -0.49 -23.92
CA ILE A 287 4.43 -1.23 -23.82
C ILE A 287 4.96 -1.65 -25.20
N ASN A 288 4.08 -2.03 -26.12
CA ASN A 288 4.48 -2.42 -27.45
C ASN A 288 5.01 -1.22 -28.26
N GLU A 289 4.46 -0.03 -28.06
CA GLU A 289 4.87 1.20 -28.73
C GLU A 289 6.08 1.89 -28.07
N SER A 290 6.39 1.56 -26.81
CA SER A 290 7.44 2.25 -26.06
C SER A 290 8.85 2.02 -26.65
N PRO A 291 9.77 3.00 -26.54
CA PRO A 291 11.15 2.85 -27.02
C PRO A 291 12.04 2.04 -26.07
N GLN A 292 11.45 1.28 -25.13
CA GLN A 292 12.17 0.53 -24.11
C GLN A 292 13.27 -0.35 -24.71
N LYS A 293 14.46 -0.26 -24.13
CA LYS A 293 15.62 -1.08 -24.48
C LYS A 293 15.91 -2.14 -23.43
N PHE A 294 15.54 -1.85 -22.18
CA PHE A 294 15.76 -2.75 -21.07
C PHE A 294 14.50 -2.92 -20.23
N ILE A 295 14.30 -4.16 -19.77
CA ILE A 295 13.26 -4.50 -18.82
C ILE A 295 13.92 -5.08 -17.58
N VAL A 296 13.53 -4.62 -16.39
CA VAL A 296 14.00 -5.20 -15.13
C VAL A 296 12.86 -5.97 -14.51
N THR A 297 13.12 -7.23 -14.16
CA THR A 297 12.18 -8.11 -13.48
C THR A 297 12.73 -8.58 -12.14
N ASP A 298 11.82 -8.80 -11.21
CA ASP A 298 12.07 -9.43 -9.93
C ASP A 298 11.42 -10.82 -9.94
N LEU A 299 12.26 -11.85 -9.84
CA LEU A 299 11.82 -13.24 -9.91
C LEU A 299 10.85 -13.61 -8.78
N ILE A 300 11.15 -13.22 -7.54
CA ILE A 300 10.33 -13.61 -6.39
C ILE A 300 8.99 -12.86 -6.40
N ASP A 301 8.98 -11.57 -6.73
CA ASP A 301 7.74 -10.80 -6.83
C ASP A 301 6.86 -11.30 -7.98
N SER A 302 7.51 -11.80 -9.03
CA SER A 302 6.83 -12.44 -10.13
C SER A 302 6.38 -13.87 -9.82
N GLY A 303 6.72 -14.44 -8.65
CA GLY A 303 6.16 -15.69 -8.16
C GLY A 303 7.10 -16.91 -8.21
N PHE A 304 8.38 -16.72 -8.50
CA PHE A 304 9.37 -17.78 -8.30
C PHE A 304 9.57 -18.06 -6.80
N GLY A 305 9.78 -19.33 -6.46
CA GLY A 305 10.21 -19.71 -5.11
C GLY A 305 11.57 -19.08 -4.78
N ARG A 306 11.78 -18.65 -3.53
CA ARG A 306 13.01 -17.94 -3.12
C ARG A 306 14.28 -18.73 -3.42
N GLU A 307 14.28 -20.02 -3.14
CA GLU A 307 15.44 -20.90 -3.39
C GLU A 307 15.76 -20.97 -4.88
N ALA A 308 14.76 -21.23 -5.72
CA ALA A 308 14.91 -21.27 -7.17
C ALA A 308 15.36 -19.90 -7.74
N ALA A 309 14.79 -18.80 -7.26
CA ALA A 309 15.15 -17.45 -7.72
C ALA A 309 16.60 -17.07 -7.40
N LEU A 310 17.15 -17.56 -6.28
CA LEU A 310 18.52 -17.26 -5.84
C LEU A 310 19.54 -18.32 -6.31
N ALA A 311 19.08 -19.46 -6.85
CA ALA A 311 19.96 -20.51 -7.34
C ALA A 311 20.85 -20.02 -8.49
N LYS A 312 22.15 -20.30 -8.39
CA LYS A 312 23.15 -20.02 -9.43
C LYS A 312 23.28 -21.22 -10.35
N SER A 313 23.40 -20.98 -11.65
CA SER A 313 23.70 -22.06 -12.60
C SER A 313 25.14 -22.54 -12.45
N MET A 314 25.34 -23.83 -12.69
CA MET A 314 26.68 -24.42 -12.83
C MET A 314 27.35 -23.98 -14.13
N ASN A 315 26.56 -23.54 -15.13
CA ASN A 315 27.08 -22.94 -16.35
C ASN A 315 27.25 -21.41 -16.13
N PRO A 316 28.49 -20.88 -16.18
CA PRO A 316 28.74 -19.44 -16.02
C PRO A 316 28.05 -18.56 -17.07
N GLU A 317 27.77 -19.10 -18.26
CA GLU A 317 27.09 -18.36 -19.34
C GLU A 317 25.58 -18.28 -19.13
N GLN A 318 25.01 -19.15 -18.29
CA GLN A 318 23.58 -19.14 -18.00
C GLN A 318 23.28 -18.11 -16.91
N LEU A 319 22.77 -16.95 -17.35
CA LEU A 319 22.37 -15.88 -16.43
C LEU A 319 21.06 -16.20 -15.69
N THR A 320 20.14 -16.97 -16.26
CA THR A 320 18.89 -17.35 -15.58
C THR A 320 19.11 -18.39 -14.48
N PRO A 321 18.16 -18.56 -13.54
CA PRO A 321 18.15 -19.72 -12.64
C PRO A 321 18.25 -21.06 -13.38
N PRO A 322 18.79 -22.12 -12.74
CA PRO A 322 18.84 -23.47 -13.33
C PRO A 322 17.46 -23.95 -13.82
N ASP A 323 16.45 -23.82 -12.97
CA ASP A 323 15.08 -24.27 -13.23
C ASP A 323 14.22 -23.20 -13.91
N TYR A 324 14.83 -22.36 -14.77
CA TYR A 324 14.09 -21.31 -15.46
C TYR A 324 13.11 -21.92 -16.48
N PRO A 325 11.78 -21.75 -16.32
CA PRO A 325 10.82 -22.53 -17.10
C PRO A 325 10.87 -22.22 -18.59
N VAL A 326 11.02 -23.26 -19.42
CA VAL A 326 11.08 -23.16 -20.88
C VAL A 326 9.78 -22.60 -21.47
N SER A 327 8.64 -22.87 -20.82
CA SER A 327 7.32 -22.38 -21.20
C SER A 327 7.24 -20.84 -21.25
N LEU A 328 8.14 -20.14 -20.55
CA LEU A 328 8.17 -18.67 -20.54
C LEU A 328 8.77 -18.04 -21.80
N LYS A 329 9.44 -18.82 -22.67
CA LYS A 329 10.11 -18.31 -23.88
C LYS A 329 9.19 -17.61 -24.89
N GLY A 330 7.87 -17.74 -24.76
CA GLY A 330 6.89 -17.02 -25.59
C GLY A 330 6.10 -15.91 -24.87
N ALA A 331 6.33 -15.72 -23.57
CA ALA A 331 5.58 -14.79 -22.74
C ALA A 331 6.39 -13.51 -22.48
N TYR A 332 5.77 -12.34 -22.56
CA TYR A 332 6.40 -11.10 -22.10
C TYR A 332 6.43 -11.05 -20.56
N PRO A 333 7.52 -10.57 -19.92
CA PRO A 333 8.81 -10.12 -20.47
C PRO A 333 9.83 -11.26 -20.58
N TRP A 334 9.47 -12.46 -20.15
CA TRP A 334 10.36 -13.63 -19.96
C TRP A 334 10.97 -14.21 -21.25
N SER A 335 10.35 -13.92 -22.38
CA SER A 335 10.83 -14.24 -23.73
C SER A 335 12.07 -13.42 -24.13
N GLN A 336 12.34 -12.32 -23.45
CA GLN A 336 13.41 -11.39 -23.78
C GLN A 336 14.76 -11.88 -23.22
N PRO A 337 15.86 -11.78 -23.98
CA PRO A 337 17.18 -12.26 -23.55
C PRO A 337 17.65 -11.56 -22.28
N VAL A 338 18.08 -12.35 -21.30
CA VAL A 338 18.70 -11.83 -20.07
C VAL A 338 20.14 -11.45 -20.38
N VAL A 339 20.51 -10.21 -20.07
CA VAL A 339 21.84 -9.64 -20.32
C VAL A 339 22.61 -9.32 -19.04
N PHE A 340 21.92 -9.30 -17.90
CA PHE A 340 22.53 -9.15 -16.58
C PHE A 340 21.64 -9.75 -15.50
N ARG A 341 22.27 -10.24 -14.41
CA ARG A 341 21.57 -10.71 -13.21
C ARG A 341 22.37 -10.34 -11.96
N SER A 342 21.63 -9.93 -10.92
CA SER A 342 22.12 -9.94 -9.54
C SER A 342 21.04 -10.51 -8.63
N GLY A 343 21.37 -11.60 -7.93
CA GLY A 343 20.45 -12.36 -7.08
C GLY A 343 19.11 -12.66 -7.75
N ARG A 344 18.04 -12.04 -7.23
CA ARG A 344 16.65 -12.20 -7.69
C ARG A 344 16.25 -11.33 -8.88
N TYR A 345 17.11 -10.41 -9.30
CA TYR A 345 16.80 -9.44 -10.36
C TYR A 345 17.41 -9.84 -11.69
N LEU A 346 16.60 -9.76 -12.75
CA LEU A 346 17.04 -9.95 -14.13
C LEU A 346 16.90 -8.64 -14.91
N VAL A 347 17.91 -8.34 -15.73
CA VAL A 347 17.82 -7.32 -16.76
C VAL A 347 17.71 -8.01 -18.10
N HIS A 348 16.63 -7.72 -18.82
CA HIS A 348 16.37 -8.21 -20.15
C HIS A 348 16.68 -7.12 -21.17
N ARG A 349 17.30 -7.49 -22.29
CA ARG A 349 17.39 -6.62 -23.46
C ARG A 349 16.16 -6.81 -24.32
N VAL A 350 15.59 -5.71 -24.78
CA VAL A 350 14.38 -5.74 -25.59
C VAL A 350 14.75 -6.07 -27.03
N GLU A 351 14.25 -7.19 -27.52
CA GLU A 351 14.28 -7.63 -28.90
C GLU A 351 12.86 -7.69 -29.44
N ARG A 352 12.63 -7.03 -30.58
CA ARG A 352 11.32 -6.98 -31.21
C ARG A 352 11.19 -8.12 -32.23
N PRO A 353 10.01 -8.76 -32.34
CA PRO A 353 8.75 -8.44 -31.64
C PRO A 353 8.72 -8.89 -30.17
N LEU A 354 7.92 -8.21 -29.35
CA LEU A 354 7.71 -8.60 -27.95
C LEU A 354 6.96 -9.94 -27.86
N GLY A 355 7.18 -10.67 -26.77
CA GLY A 355 6.41 -11.88 -26.45
C GLY A 355 4.95 -11.60 -26.13
N LYS A 356 4.15 -12.66 -25.97
CA LYS A 356 2.72 -12.53 -25.68
C LYS A 356 2.46 -12.11 -24.24
N PHE A 357 1.56 -11.16 -24.05
CA PHE A 357 1.09 -10.77 -22.72
C PHE A 357 0.13 -11.82 -22.17
N MET A 358 0.40 -12.31 -20.95
CA MET A 358 -0.33 -13.43 -20.35
C MET A 358 -1.42 -13.00 -19.34
N GLY A 359 -1.72 -11.70 -19.23
CA GLY A 359 -2.84 -11.24 -18.40
C GLY A 359 -2.60 -11.30 -16.88
N SER A 360 -1.40 -11.63 -16.40
CA SER A 360 -1.09 -11.66 -14.97
C SER A 360 0.19 -10.90 -14.65
N GLY A 361 0.17 -10.09 -13.58
CA GLY A 361 1.39 -9.50 -12.99
C GLY A 361 2.33 -10.54 -12.37
N LYS A 362 1.94 -11.82 -12.33
CA LYS A 362 2.76 -12.96 -11.90
C LYS A 362 3.16 -13.82 -13.10
N VAL A 363 4.25 -14.58 -12.94
CA VAL A 363 4.68 -15.65 -13.82
C VAL A 363 3.51 -16.61 -14.03
N PRO A 364 3.09 -16.84 -15.29
CA PRO A 364 2.10 -17.84 -15.59
C PRO A 364 2.67 -19.23 -15.28
N THR A 365 1.90 -20.07 -14.59
CA THR A 365 2.27 -21.48 -14.41
C THR A 365 2.34 -22.19 -15.75
N GLU A 366 3.14 -23.24 -15.86
CA GLU A 366 3.28 -24.00 -17.11
C GLU A 366 1.93 -24.47 -17.66
N ALA A 367 1.03 -24.94 -16.79
CA ALA A 367 -0.34 -25.30 -17.15
C ALA A 367 -1.12 -24.11 -17.77
N ARG A 368 -0.98 -22.89 -17.22
CA ARG A 368 -1.63 -21.69 -17.76
C ARG A 368 -1.05 -21.27 -19.10
N VAL A 369 0.26 -21.42 -19.28
CA VAL A 369 0.93 -21.16 -20.56
C VAL A 369 0.40 -22.11 -21.64
N GLN A 370 0.38 -23.41 -21.35
CA GLN A 370 -0.12 -24.44 -22.26
C GLN A 370 -1.61 -24.24 -22.60
N GLU A 371 -2.43 -23.96 -21.59
CA GLU A 371 -3.86 -23.69 -21.78
C GLU A 371 -4.10 -22.47 -22.69
N PHE A 372 -3.35 -21.39 -22.48
CA PHE A 372 -3.44 -20.20 -23.32
C PHE A 372 -3.06 -20.49 -24.77
N PHE A 373 -1.97 -21.23 -25.01
CA PHE A 373 -1.56 -21.63 -26.36
C PHE A 373 -2.61 -22.54 -27.03
N HIS A 374 -3.18 -23.49 -26.30
CA HIS A 374 -4.27 -24.33 -26.82
C HIS A 374 -5.51 -23.53 -27.21
N ARG A 375 -5.95 -22.58 -26.36
CA ARG A 375 -7.10 -21.70 -26.68
C ARG A 375 -6.85 -20.87 -27.94
N GLN A 376 -5.64 -20.34 -28.10
CA GLN A 376 -5.26 -19.57 -29.28
C GLN A 376 -5.21 -20.43 -30.56
N GLN A 377 -4.69 -21.65 -30.48
CA GLN A 377 -4.70 -22.58 -31.62
C GLN A 377 -6.13 -22.93 -32.04
N LYS A 378 -7.01 -23.18 -31.06
CA LYS A 378 -8.43 -23.45 -31.30
C LYS A 378 -9.12 -22.27 -32.00
N GLN A 379 -8.93 -21.05 -31.51
CA GLN A 379 -9.48 -19.83 -32.12
C GLN A 379 -8.96 -19.58 -33.55
N LYS A 380 -7.68 -19.89 -33.82
CA LYS A 380 -7.12 -19.80 -35.17
C LYS A 380 -7.71 -20.85 -36.11
N ALA A 381 -7.89 -22.08 -35.63
CA ALA A 381 -8.52 -23.15 -36.42
C ALA A 381 -9.99 -22.83 -36.75
N GLU A 382 -10.73 -22.29 -35.78
CA GLU A 382 -12.12 -21.85 -35.97
C GLU A 382 -12.25 -20.69 -36.96
N LYS A 383 -11.31 -19.73 -36.95
CA LYS A 383 -11.24 -18.62 -37.92
C LYS A 383 -10.80 -19.03 -39.33
N GLN A 384 -10.17 -20.20 -39.49
CA GLN A 384 -9.76 -20.72 -40.79
C GLN A 384 -10.80 -21.69 -41.39
N ALA A 385 -11.72 -22.19 -40.56
CA ALA A 385 -12.76 -23.13 -40.96
C ALA A 385 -14.12 -22.46 -41.26
N GLY A 386 -14.27 -21.15 -41.00
CA GLY A 386 -15.41 -20.33 -41.40
C GLY A 386 -14.95 -19.22 -42.32
#